data_AF-A0A7K5YGY9-F1
#
_entry.id   AF-A0A7K5YGY9-F1
#
_cell.length_a   1.000
_cell.length_b   1.000
_cell.length_c   1.000
_cell.angle_alpha   90.00
_cell.angle_beta   90.00
_cell.angle_gamma   90.00
#
_symmetry.space_group_name_H-M   'P 1'
#
loop_
_entity.id
_entity.type
_entity.pdbx_description
1 polymer ?
#
loop_
_entity_poly.entity_id
_entity_poly.type
_entity_poly.pdbx_seq_one_letter_code
_entity_poly.pdbx_strand_id
1 'polypeptide(L)'
;MAAVESFSATHPGDPQPGDLIEIFRPAYQHWALYLGDGYIINVTPVDEGPPATFSSAKSVFSRKARVRMQLLKDVVGNDTYHINNKYDGTYAPLPVEDIIRRAEYFIDQEVSYDLLGNNCEHFVTLLRYGEGVSDQAKRAIGAIGFVTAAAGAFSLLGLLRSRSRERQY
;
A
#
# COMPACT_ATOMS: atom_id res chain seq x y z
N MET A 1 -42.79 -14.81 6.56
CA MET A 1 -41.46 -15.45 6.50
C MET A 1 -40.83 -15.00 5.20
N ALA A 2 -39.91 -14.03 5.25
CA ALA A 2 -39.21 -13.56 4.06
C ALA A 2 -38.16 -14.61 3.69
N ALA A 3 -38.15 -15.01 2.42
CA ALA A 3 -37.21 -15.98 1.90
C ALA A 3 -35.79 -15.42 2.05
N VAL A 4 -34.92 -16.23 2.65
CA VAL A 4 -33.48 -16.05 2.60
C VAL A 4 -33.10 -16.31 1.14
N GLU A 5 -32.88 -15.24 0.37
CA GLU A 5 -32.27 -15.39 -0.94
C GLU A 5 -30.86 -15.91 -0.73
N SER A 6 -30.67 -17.16 -1.13
CA SER A 6 -29.39 -17.85 -1.13
C SER A 6 -28.39 -17.04 -1.95
N PHE A 7 -27.33 -16.57 -1.31
CA PHE A 7 -26.15 -16.06 -1.98
C PHE A 7 -25.56 -17.18 -2.83
N SER A 8 -25.93 -17.20 -4.11
CA SER A 8 -25.34 -18.07 -5.11
C SER A 8 -23.95 -17.55 -5.44
N ALA A 9 -22.94 -18.37 -5.17
CA ALA A 9 -21.60 -18.20 -5.72
C ALA A 9 -21.69 -17.98 -7.25
N THR A 10 -20.85 -17.09 -7.76
CA THR A 10 -20.59 -16.77 -9.18
C THR A 10 -21.55 -15.81 -9.90
N HIS A 11 -21.57 -14.54 -9.45
CA HIS A 11 -21.71 -13.41 -10.37
C HIS A 11 -20.30 -12.81 -10.58
N PRO A 12 -19.78 -12.69 -11.81
CA PRO A 12 -18.50 -12.03 -12.06
C PRO A 12 -18.52 -10.50 -11.82
N GLY A 13 -19.66 -9.94 -11.38
CA GLY A 13 -19.82 -8.52 -11.07
C GLY A 13 -19.76 -8.16 -9.58
N ASP A 14 -19.96 -9.14 -8.69
CA ASP A 14 -20.02 -8.88 -7.24
C ASP A 14 -18.75 -9.37 -6.53
N PRO A 15 -18.11 -8.52 -5.72
CA PRO A 15 -16.87 -8.89 -5.03
C PRO A 15 -17.10 -10.05 -4.05
N GLN A 16 -16.11 -10.94 -3.98
CA GLN A 16 -16.07 -12.06 -3.04
C GLN A 16 -15.15 -11.73 -1.86
N PRO A 17 -15.40 -12.25 -0.65
CA PRO A 17 -14.52 -12.04 0.49
C PRO A 17 -13.06 -12.37 0.14
N GLY A 18 -12.17 -11.44 0.49
CA GLY A 18 -10.74 -11.50 0.15
C GLY A 18 -10.36 -10.78 -1.14
N ASP A 19 -11.31 -10.41 -2.00
CA ASP A 19 -11.02 -9.68 -3.25
C ASP A 19 -10.43 -8.29 -2.98
N LEU A 20 -9.46 -7.92 -3.81
CA LEU A 20 -8.92 -6.57 -3.83
C LEU A 20 -9.82 -5.68 -4.68
N ILE A 21 -10.15 -4.52 -4.13
CA ILE A 21 -10.98 -3.50 -4.75
C ILE A 21 -10.11 -2.30 -5.08
N GLU A 22 -10.04 -1.96 -6.38
CA GLU A 22 -9.40 -0.76 -6.88
C GLU A 22 -10.48 0.29 -7.17
N ILE A 23 -10.44 1.42 -6.44
CA ILE A 23 -11.37 2.53 -6.57
C ILE A 23 -10.68 3.67 -7.31
N PHE A 24 -11.29 4.12 -8.41
CA PHE A 24 -10.69 5.09 -9.31
C PHE A 24 -10.98 6.52 -8.85
N ARG A 25 -10.01 7.18 -8.20
CA ARG A 25 -10.16 8.62 -7.87
C ARG A 25 -9.54 9.47 -8.98
N PRO A 26 -9.97 10.73 -9.14
CA PRO A 26 -9.44 11.61 -10.19
C PRO A 26 -7.91 11.80 -10.18
N ALA A 27 -7.26 11.71 -9.01
CA ALA A 27 -5.82 11.99 -8.85
C ALA A 27 -4.97 10.79 -8.41
N TYR A 28 -5.57 9.70 -7.95
CA TYR A 28 -4.88 8.50 -7.48
C TYR A 28 -5.83 7.32 -7.40
N GLN A 29 -5.31 6.09 -7.34
CA GLN A 29 -6.16 4.92 -7.12
C GLN A 29 -6.13 4.51 -5.67
N HIS A 30 -7.31 4.32 -5.10
CA HIS A 30 -7.48 3.87 -3.73
C HIS A 30 -7.70 2.36 -3.70
N TRP A 31 -7.07 1.69 -2.75
CA TRP A 31 -7.15 0.24 -2.62
C TRP A 31 -7.85 -0.17 -1.33
N ALA A 32 -8.68 -1.19 -1.43
CA ALA A 32 -9.38 -1.80 -0.31
C ALA A 32 -9.44 -3.33 -0.49
N LEU A 33 -9.77 -4.05 0.58
CA LEU A 33 -10.03 -5.48 0.54
C LEU A 33 -11.46 -5.75 0.98
N TYR A 34 -12.20 -6.55 0.21
CA TYR A 34 -13.59 -6.87 0.49
C TYR A 34 -13.71 -7.95 1.56
N LEU A 35 -14.55 -7.69 2.57
CA LEU A 35 -14.73 -8.58 3.72
C LEU A 35 -15.97 -9.48 3.58
N GLY A 36 -16.91 -9.12 2.71
CA GLY A 36 -18.25 -9.70 2.66
C GLY A 36 -19.33 -8.68 3.03
N ASP A 37 -20.58 -9.00 2.71
CA ASP A 37 -21.77 -8.23 3.11
C ASP A 37 -21.72 -6.71 2.80
N GLY A 38 -21.05 -6.33 1.71
CA GLY A 38 -20.89 -4.94 1.31
C GLY A 38 -19.81 -4.17 2.08
N TYR A 39 -19.05 -4.83 2.96
CA TYR A 39 -17.98 -4.21 3.74
C TYR A 39 -16.61 -4.40 3.10
N ILE A 40 -15.78 -3.37 3.26
CA ILE A 40 -14.37 -3.38 2.92
C ILE A 40 -13.53 -2.97 4.13
N ILE A 41 -12.26 -3.32 4.08
CA ILE A 41 -11.21 -2.74 4.91
C ILE A 41 -10.30 -1.86 4.06
N ASN A 42 -9.97 -0.68 4.57
CA ASN A 42 -9.05 0.26 3.93
C ASN A 42 -8.29 1.08 4.97
N VAL A 43 -7.23 1.74 4.51
CA VAL A 43 -6.46 2.69 5.32
C VAL A 43 -6.94 4.10 5.02
N THR A 44 -7.25 4.87 6.07
CA THR A 44 -7.76 6.25 5.97
C THR A 44 -6.91 7.20 6.82
N PRO A 45 -6.56 8.41 6.34
CA PRO A 45 -5.86 9.40 7.16
C PRO A 45 -6.66 9.74 8.44
N VAL A 46 -5.97 9.94 9.57
CA VAL A 46 -6.61 10.32 10.86
C VAL A 46 -6.99 11.81 10.88
N ASP A 47 -6.26 12.65 10.15
CA ASP A 47 -6.51 14.09 10.10
C ASP A 47 -7.39 14.48 8.90
N GLU A 48 -8.69 14.68 9.13
CA GLU A 48 -9.60 15.38 8.22
C GLU A 48 -9.49 16.92 8.36
N GLY A 49 -8.26 17.43 8.49
CA GLY A 49 -8.00 18.86 8.37
C GLY A 49 -8.15 19.32 6.91
N PRO A 50 -8.40 20.63 6.65
CA PRO A 50 -8.42 21.16 5.29
C PRO A 50 -7.14 20.74 4.55
N PRO A 51 -7.23 20.43 3.24
CA PRO A 51 -6.11 19.87 2.49
C PRO A 51 -4.90 20.77 2.71
N ALA A 52 -3.92 20.25 3.47
CA ALA A 52 -2.70 20.99 3.73
C ALA A 52 -2.10 21.32 2.37
N THR A 53 -2.06 22.62 2.06
CA THR A 53 -1.25 23.17 0.97
C THR A 53 0.10 22.47 1.04
N PHE A 54 0.58 21.97 -0.11
CA PHE A 54 1.85 21.26 -0.26
C PHE A 54 3.02 22.12 0.23
N SER A 55 3.16 22.24 1.54
CA SER A 55 4.16 23.06 2.22
C SER A 55 5.16 22.08 2.81
N SER A 56 6.23 21.91 2.05
CA SER A 56 7.41 21.08 2.33
C SER A 56 7.25 19.56 2.12
N ALA A 57 8.19 19.00 1.36
CA ALA A 57 8.41 17.57 1.19
C ALA A 57 8.73 16.83 2.51
N LYS A 58 8.88 17.53 3.64
CA LYS A 58 9.09 16.95 4.98
C LYS A 58 7.78 16.66 5.73
N SER A 59 6.68 17.37 5.42
CA SER A 59 5.33 17.09 5.97
C SER A 59 4.66 15.86 5.34
N VAL A 60 5.25 15.36 4.26
CA VAL A 60 4.86 14.17 3.51
C VAL A 60 5.17 12.86 4.26
N PHE A 61 6.06 12.87 5.27
CA PHE A 61 6.75 11.67 5.79
C PHE A 61 6.22 11.06 7.10
N SER A 62 5.11 11.52 7.65
CA SER A 62 4.48 10.81 8.78
C SER A 62 3.09 11.35 9.02
N ARG A 63 2.09 10.85 8.28
CA ARG A 63 0.69 11.04 8.70
C ARG A 63 0.25 9.78 9.42
N LYS A 64 -0.48 9.95 10.52
CA LYS A 64 -1.18 8.83 11.13
C LYS A 64 -2.34 8.45 10.24
N ALA A 65 -2.46 7.17 9.91
CA ALA A 65 -3.66 6.63 9.30
C ALA A 65 -4.27 5.58 10.21
N ARG A 66 -5.57 5.36 10.06
CA ARG A 66 -6.32 4.34 10.77
C ARG A 66 -6.93 3.39 9.77
N VAL A 67 -6.80 2.10 10.08
CA VAL A 67 -7.47 1.04 9.35
C VAL A 67 -8.95 1.06 9.73
N ARG A 68 -9.84 1.12 8.75
CA ARG A 68 -11.28 1.18 8.99
C ARG A 68 -12.00 0.08 8.23
N MET A 69 -13.03 -0.45 8.86
CA MET A 69 -14.07 -1.23 8.19
C MET A 69 -15.18 -0.26 7.76
N GLN A 70 -15.51 -0.25 6.47
CA GLN A 70 -16.48 0.69 5.90
C GLN A 70 -17.35 0.00 4.86
N LEU A 71 -18.52 0.56 4.57
CA LEU A 71 -19.35 0.11 3.47
C LEU A 71 -18.70 0.49 2.13
N LEU A 72 -18.57 -0.47 1.23
CA LEU A 72 -18.00 -0.27 -0.11
C LEU A 72 -18.68 0.89 -0.83
N LYS A 73 -20.02 0.91 -0.83
CA LYS A 73 -20.81 1.97 -1.47
C LYS A 73 -20.48 3.37 -0.95
N ASP A 74 -20.19 3.52 0.33
CA ASP A 74 -19.95 4.82 0.96
C ASP A 74 -18.52 5.30 0.64
N VAL A 75 -17.57 4.36 0.59
CA VAL A 75 -16.20 4.68 0.19
C VAL A 75 -16.12 4.98 -1.31
N VAL A 76 -16.80 4.22 -2.16
CA VAL A 76 -16.84 4.47 -3.61
C VAL A 76 -17.52 5.82 -3.91
N GLY A 77 -18.69 6.08 -3.31
CA GLY A 77 -19.43 7.31 -3.56
C GLY A 77 -19.83 7.45 -5.03
N ASN A 78 -19.37 8.52 -5.68
CA ASN A 78 -19.64 8.79 -7.11
C ASN A 78 -18.56 8.24 -8.05
N ASP A 79 -17.51 7.64 -7.51
CA ASP A 79 -16.42 7.08 -8.32
C ASP A 79 -16.77 5.68 -8.82
N THR A 80 -15.87 5.10 -9.63
CA THR A 80 -15.99 3.73 -10.11
C THR A 80 -14.99 2.82 -9.39
N TYR A 81 -15.27 1.51 -9.36
CA TYR A 81 -14.34 0.53 -8.82
C TYR A 81 -14.27 -0.72 -9.70
N HIS A 82 -13.17 -1.45 -9.56
CA HIS A 82 -12.98 -2.78 -10.15
C HIS A 82 -12.48 -3.77 -9.11
N ILE A 83 -12.89 -5.02 -9.27
CA ILE A 83 -12.24 -6.15 -8.60
C ILE A 83 -10.92 -6.38 -9.34
N ASN A 84 -9.80 -6.20 -8.64
CA ASN A 84 -8.48 -6.29 -9.24
C ASN A 84 -7.52 -7.07 -8.33
N ASN A 85 -7.60 -8.40 -8.38
CA ASN A 85 -6.65 -9.30 -7.73
C ASN A 85 -5.30 -9.33 -8.48
N LYS A 86 -4.67 -8.16 -8.54
CA LYS A 86 -3.58 -7.76 -9.44
C LYS A 86 -2.38 -8.71 -9.45
N TYR A 87 -2.16 -9.45 -8.37
CA TYR A 87 -0.96 -10.24 -8.15
C TYR A 87 -1.20 -11.74 -7.99
N ASP A 88 -2.42 -12.24 -8.19
CA ASP A 88 -2.76 -13.68 -8.12
C ASP A 88 -1.93 -14.53 -9.13
N GLY A 89 -1.51 -13.93 -10.24
CA GLY A 89 -0.62 -14.60 -11.22
C GLY A 89 0.84 -14.73 -10.78
N THR A 90 1.24 -14.10 -9.67
CA THR A 90 2.63 -14.12 -9.15
C THR A 90 2.70 -14.62 -7.72
N TYR A 91 1.69 -14.32 -6.90
CA TYR A 91 1.60 -14.71 -5.49
C TYR A 91 0.31 -15.50 -5.29
N ALA A 92 0.41 -16.67 -4.66
CA ALA A 92 -0.77 -17.41 -4.26
C ALA A 92 -1.50 -16.63 -3.14
N PRO A 93 -2.81 -16.34 -3.27
CA PRO A 93 -3.56 -15.76 -2.18
C PRO A 93 -3.64 -16.74 -1.01
N LEU A 94 -3.72 -16.19 0.20
CA LEU A 94 -3.97 -16.98 1.41
C LEU A 94 -5.40 -17.55 1.40
N PRO A 95 -5.68 -18.58 2.22
CA PRO A 95 -7.04 -19.00 2.47
C PRO A 95 -7.92 -17.81 2.88
N VAL A 96 -9.13 -17.72 2.32
CA VAL A 96 -10.03 -16.57 2.57
C VAL A 96 -10.24 -16.35 4.07
N GLU A 97 -10.41 -17.40 4.85
CA GLU A 97 -10.54 -17.34 6.31
C GLU A 97 -9.34 -16.65 6.98
N ASP A 98 -8.12 -16.92 6.52
CA ASP A 98 -6.91 -16.27 7.03
C ASP A 98 -6.83 -14.80 6.61
N ILE A 99 -7.26 -14.47 5.38
CA ILE A 99 -7.32 -13.09 4.90
C ILE A 99 -8.28 -12.28 5.78
N ILE A 100 -9.48 -12.78 6.01
CA ILE A 100 -10.51 -12.10 6.81
C ILE A 100 -10.04 -11.97 8.26
N ARG A 101 -9.53 -13.05 8.87
CA ARG A 101 -9.00 -13.01 10.23
C ARG A 101 -7.88 -11.97 10.40
N ARG A 102 -6.98 -11.85 9.42
CA ARG A 102 -5.94 -10.82 9.42
C ARG A 102 -6.54 -9.43 9.28
N ALA A 103 -7.48 -9.24 8.36
CA ALA A 103 -8.14 -7.96 8.16
C ALA A 103 -8.81 -7.48 9.46
N GLU A 104 -9.60 -8.34 10.10
CA GLU A 104 -10.28 -8.05 11.37
C GLU A 104 -9.31 -7.65 12.47
N TYR A 105 -8.15 -8.32 12.57
CA TYR A 105 -7.12 -7.98 13.54
C TYR A 105 -6.66 -6.52 13.41
N PHE A 106 -6.56 -6.00 12.18
CA PHE A 106 -6.07 -4.65 11.93
C PHE A 106 -7.13 -3.55 12.10
N ILE A 107 -8.42 -3.88 12.24
CA ILE A 107 -9.48 -2.87 12.38
C ILE A 107 -9.18 -1.93 13.56
N ASP A 108 -9.36 -0.62 13.30
CA ASP A 108 -9.12 0.48 14.24
C ASP A 108 -7.67 0.69 14.71
N GLN A 109 -6.71 -0.08 14.21
CA GLN A 109 -5.30 0.16 14.50
C GLN A 109 -4.80 1.42 13.76
N GLU A 110 -3.96 2.20 14.45
CA GLU A 110 -3.17 3.26 13.83
C GLU A 110 -1.94 2.67 13.14
N VAL A 111 -1.71 3.07 11.90
CA VAL A 111 -0.54 2.70 11.10
C VAL A 111 0.22 3.96 10.67
N SER A 112 1.55 3.90 10.70
CA SER A 112 2.40 4.98 10.19
C SER A 112 2.27 5.04 8.67
N TYR A 113 1.84 6.18 8.13
CA TYR A 113 1.40 6.28 6.74
C TYR A 113 2.16 7.36 5.96
N ASP A 114 2.91 6.91 4.96
CA ASP A 114 3.38 7.74 3.85
C ASP A 114 2.31 7.77 2.73
N LEU A 115 2.39 8.72 1.80
CA LEU A 115 1.28 9.16 0.94
C LEU A 115 0.47 8.06 0.20
N LEU A 116 -0.80 8.45 0.00
CA LEU A 116 -1.93 7.74 -0.60
C LEU A 116 -1.63 7.06 -1.95
N GLY A 117 -2.21 5.86 -2.13
CA GLY A 117 -2.06 4.99 -3.29
C GLY A 117 -1.24 3.74 -2.96
N ASN A 118 0.09 3.88 -2.92
CA ASN A 118 1.01 2.76 -2.75
C ASN A 118 0.87 2.06 -1.38
N ASN A 119 0.54 2.80 -0.32
CA ASN A 119 0.38 2.23 1.01
C ASN A 119 -0.96 1.52 1.20
N CYS A 120 -2.03 1.97 0.53
CA CYS A 120 -3.28 1.22 0.50
C CYS A 120 -3.09 -0.11 -0.26
N GLU A 121 -2.42 -0.08 -1.41
CA GLU A 121 -2.09 -1.29 -2.20
C GLU A 121 -1.22 -2.24 -1.37
N HIS A 122 -0.15 -1.72 -0.75
CA HIS A 122 0.74 -2.51 0.10
C HIS A 122 0.02 -3.13 1.30
N PHE A 123 -0.91 -2.41 1.93
CA PHE A 123 -1.68 -2.94 3.05
C PHE A 123 -2.61 -4.08 2.62
N VAL A 124 -3.39 -3.90 1.56
CA VAL A 124 -4.37 -4.93 1.15
C VAL A 124 -3.68 -6.17 0.56
N THR A 125 -2.50 -6.00 -0.04
CA THR A 125 -1.67 -7.12 -0.51
C THR A 125 -1.01 -7.86 0.66
N LEU A 126 -0.59 -7.16 1.71
CA LEU A 126 -0.14 -7.80 2.96
C LEU A 126 -1.24 -8.70 3.55
N LEU A 127 -2.50 -8.24 3.50
CA LEU A 127 -3.64 -9.04 3.96
C LEU A 127 -3.88 -10.26 3.06
N ARG A 128 -3.93 -10.07 1.73
CA ARG A 128 -4.29 -11.13 0.77
C ARG A 128 -3.20 -12.17 0.57
N TYR A 129 -1.94 -11.75 0.46
CA TYR A 129 -0.82 -12.63 0.09
C TYR A 129 0.13 -12.92 1.26
N GLY A 130 -0.02 -12.20 2.39
CA GLY A 130 0.92 -12.26 3.50
C GLY A 130 2.19 -11.45 3.31
N GLU A 131 2.32 -10.80 2.16
CA GLU A 131 3.46 -9.97 1.79
C GLU A 131 2.94 -8.67 1.19
N GLY A 132 3.37 -7.53 1.74
CA GLY A 132 2.97 -6.23 1.22
C GLY A 132 3.69 -5.92 -0.09
N VAL A 133 2.95 -5.81 -1.18
CA VAL A 133 3.46 -5.59 -2.53
C VAL A 133 2.79 -4.36 -3.14
N SER A 134 3.58 -3.48 -3.73
CA SER A 134 3.08 -2.34 -4.51
C SER A 134 3.96 -2.08 -5.73
N ASP A 135 3.45 -1.35 -6.72
CA ASP A 135 4.23 -1.04 -7.93
C ASP A 135 5.48 -0.21 -7.62
N GLN A 136 5.44 0.65 -6.60
CA GLN A 136 6.63 1.39 -6.15
C GLN A 136 7.68 0.46 -5.53
N ALA A 137 7.27 -0.48 -4.68
CA ALA A 137 8.18 -1.46 -4.08
C ALA A 137 8.84 -2.32 -5.18
N LYS A 138 8.08 -2.76 -6.18
CA LYS A 138 8.62 -3.47 -7.35
C LYS A 138 9.57 -2.62 -8.18
N ARG A 139 9.24 -1.34 -8.44
CA ARG A 139 10.12 -0.41 -9.18
C ARG A 139 11.42 -0.11 -8.43
N ALA A 140 11.39 0.00 -7.11
CA ALA A 140 12.59 0.19 -6.30
C ALA A 140 13.53 -1.03 -6.38
N ILE A 141 12.97 -2.25 -6.33
CA ILE A 141 13.74 -3.49 -6.52
C ILE A 141 14.26 -3.60 -7.97
N GLY A 142 13.42 -3.28 -8.96
CA GLY A 142 13.80 -3.28 -10.37
C GLY A 142 14.88 -2.24 -10.72
N ALA A 143 14.91 -1.10 -10.04
CA ALA A 143 15.96 -0.08 -10.21
C ALA A 143 17.31 -0.47 -9.58
N ILE A 144 17.34 -1.49 -8.70
CA ILE A 144 18.59 -2.09 -8.18
C ILE A 144 19.17 -3.10 -9.19
N GLY A 145 18.37 -3.58 -10.15
CA GLY A 145 18.82 -4.37 -11.29
C GLY A 145 19.34 -3.50 -12.43
N PHE A 146 20.63 -3.62 -12.75
CA PHE A 146 21.43 -2.86 -13.74
C PHE A 146 22.04 -1.53 -13.28
N VAL A 147 22.93 -1.59 -12.28
CA VAL A 147 24.19 -0.84 -12.35
C VAL A 147 25.31 -1.84 -12.59
N THR A 148 25.42 -2.34 -13.83
CA THR A 148 26.60 -3.06 -14.29
C THR A 148 27.40 -2.15 -15.22
N ALA A 149 28.39 -1.50 -14.61
CA ALA A 149 29.65 -0.98 -15.14
C ALA A 149 29.68 0.04 -16.29
N ALA A 150 30.14 1.25 -15.97
CA ALA A 150 31.28 1.85 -16.67
C ALA A 150 32.17 2.60 -15.66
N ALA A 151 33.47 2.29 -15.70
CA ALA A 151 34.51 2.69 -14.77
C ALA A 151 34.78 4.21 -14.75
N GLY A 152 35.19 4.74 -13.59
CA GLY A 152 35.74 6.09 -13.49
C GLY A 152 36.01 6.49 -12.05
N ALA A 153 37.26 6.38 -11.61
CA ALA A 153 37.72 6.70 -10.27
C ALA A 153 37.39 8.14 -9.84
N PHE A 154 36.69 8.30 -8.71
CA PHE A 154 36.84 9.47 -7.86
C PHE A 154 37.21 9.00 -6.46
N SER A 155 38.52 9.00 -6.25
CA SER A 155 39.21 8.69 -5.02
C SER A 155 38.64 9.48 -3.84
N LEU A 156 38.40 8.77 -2.74
CA LEU A 156 38.37 9.30 -1.39
C LEU A 156 39.64 10.14 -1.17
N LEU A 157 39.53 11.46 -1.20
CA LEU A 157 40.60 12.34 -0.77
C LEU A 157 40.09 13.33 0.29
N GLY A 158 40.51 13.07 1.52
CA GLY A 158 41.20 14.10 2.28
C GLY A 158 40.43 14.79 3.40
N LEU A 159 39.80 14.04 4.29
CA LEU A 159 39.59 14.53 5.67
C LEU A 159 40.93 14.45 6.42
N LEU A 160 41.48 15.62 6.79
CA LEU A 160 42.27 15.93 8.01
C LEU A 160 43.54 15.07 8.27
N ARG A 161 44.63 15.51 8.90
CA ARG A 161 45.13 16.78 9.43
C ARG A 161 46.50 16.44 10.04
N SER A 162 47.49 17.28 9.75
CA SER A 162 48.69 17.60 10.53
C SER A 162 49.80 16.57 10.84
N ARG A 163 51.02 17.05 10.57
CA ARG A 163 52.23 17.08 11.43
C ARG A 163 52.98 15.77 11.74
N SER A 164 54.11 15.60 11.07
CA SER A 164 55.47 15.49 11.65
C SER A 164 56.46 15.53 10.46
N ARG A 165 57.22 16.61 10.24
CA ARG A 165 58.54 16.92 10.81
C ARG A 165 59.56 15.79 10.59
N GLU A 166 60.71 16.20 10.03
CA GLU A 166 61.99 15.49 9.84
C GLU A 166 62.11 14.63 8.57
N ARG A 167 63.26 14.53 7.89
CA ARG A 167 64.48 15.34 7.68
C ARG A 167 65.34 14.46 6.72
N GLN A 168 66.28 15.07 5.99
CA GLN A 168 67.45 14.44 5.34
C GLN A 168 67.17 13.70 4.01
N TYR A 169 67.95 13.81 2.93
CA TYR A 169 69.19 14.55 2.60
C TYR A 169 69.04 15.16 1.20
#